data_AF-A0A841VV89-F1
#
_entry.id   AF-A0A841VV89-F1
#
_cell.length_a   1.000
_cell.length_b   1.000
_cell.length_c   1.000
_cell.angle_alpha   90.00
_cell.angle_beta   90.00
_cell.angle_gamma   90.00
#
_symmetry.space_group_name_H-M   'P 1'
#
loop_
_entity.id
_entity.type
_entity.pdbx_description
1 polymer ?
#
loop_
_entity_poly.entity_id
_entity_poly.type
_entity_poly.pdbx_seq_one_letter_code
_entity_poly.pdbx_strand_id
1 'polypeptide(L)'
;MTTDLVTYYGQTPTIDQLVNKYGVYLEKLNRETKLLLRVTLSTYIVMQQEYTPTEYPVSTALEDALCELVIPDSIPQDLYDVCSALDELTTLEAETILEALQHQIRWGNARIQGSV
;
A
#
# COMPACT_ATOMS: atom_id res chain seq x y z
N MET A 1 -21.45 15.03 21.47
CA MET A 1 -20.65 15.41 20.29
C MET A 1 -20.23 14.11 19.63
N THR A 2 -20.99 13.71 18.63
CA THR A 2 -20.82 12.45 17.92
C THR A 2 -19.85 12.73 16.77
N THR A 3 -18.64 12.19 16.87
CA THR A 3 -17.67 12.19 15.79
C THR A 3 -18.23 11.36 14.64
N ASP A 4 -18.59 12.00 13.53
CA ASP A 4 -18.87 11.31 12.28
C ASP A 4 -17.54 10.80 11.71
N LEU A 5 -17.16 9.61 12.18
CA LEU A 5 -16.10 8.80 11.62
C LEU A 5 -16.56 8.32 10.24
N VAL A 6 -15.76 8.57 9.21
CA VAL A 6 -16.00 8.00 7.88
C VAL A 6 -15.80 6.51 7.99
N THR A 7 -16.89 5.76 8.15
CA THR A 7 -16.88 4.29 8.19
C THR A 7 -16.69 3.74 6.78
N TYR A 8 -15.48 3.32 6.40
CA TYR A 8 -15.28 2.56 5.16
C TYR A 8 -15.96 1.19 5.30
N TYR A 9 -16.61 0.71 4.24
CA TYR A 9 -17.07 -0.68 4.19
C TYR A 9 -15.83 -1.58 4.24
N GLY A 10 -15.56 -2.18 5.40
CA GLY A 10 -14.35 -2.96 5.68
C GLY A 10 -13.38 -2.33 6.69
N GLN A 11 -13.63 -1.10 7.16
CA GLN A 11 -12.75 -0.43 8.13
C GLN A 11 -12.63 -1.23 9.42
N THR A 12 -11.46 -1.83 9.61
CA THR A 12 -11.08 -2.45 10.88
C THR A 12 -10.18 -1.48 11.65
N PRO A 13 -10.07 -1.62 12.98
CA PRO A 13 -9.07 -0.89 13.76
C PRO A 13 -7.65 -1.03 13.19
N THR A 14 -7.37 -2.15 12.52
CA THR A 14 -6.12 -2.42 11.82
C THR A 14 -5.94 -1.53 10.58
N ILE A 15 -6.99 -1.32 9.77
CA ILE A 15 -6.96 -0.35 8.66
C ILE A 15 -6.67 1.05 9.18
N ASP A 16 -7.33 1.47 10.26
CA ASP A 16 -7.12 2.83 10.82
C ASP A 16 -5.71 3.02 11.37
N GLN A 17 -5.13 2.00 12.00
CA GLN A 17 -3.74 2.05 12.47
C GLN A 17 -2.75 2.11 11.30
N LEU A 18 -2.96 1.32 10.25
CA LEU A 18 -2.11 1.30 9.07
C LEU A 18 -2.25 2.56 8.21
N VAL A 19 -3.46 3.13 8.11
CA VAL A 19 -3.69 4.44 7.47
C VAL A 19 -3.05 5.56 8.29
N ASN A 20 -3.11 5.52 9.63
CA ASN A 20 -2.40 6.49 10.45
C ASN A 20 -0.87 6.36 10.30
N LYS A 21 -0.34 5.15 10.15
CA LYS A 21 1.11 4.89 10.04
C LYS A 21 1.65 5.15 8.64
N TYR A 22 0.94 4.72 7.60
CA TYR A 22 1.41 4.70 6.21
C TYR A 22 0.58 5.56 5.25
N GLY A 23 -0.61 6.01 5.66
CA GLY A 23 -1.54 6.76 4.81
C GLY A 23 -0.96 8.05 4.25
N VAL A 24 -0.14 8.77 5.02
CA VAL A 24 0.57 9.98 4.54
C VAL A 24 1.49 9.67 3.35
N TYR A 25 2.05 8.46 3.29
CA TYR A 25 2.85 8.01 2.16
C TYR A 25 1.97 7.59 0.99
N LEU A 26 0.93 6.79 1.26
CA LEU A 26 0.01 6.29 0.23
C LEU A 26 -0.81 7.40 -0.45
N GLU A 27 -1.13 8.49 0.25
CA GLU A 27 -1.87 9.63 -0.29
C GLU A 27 -1.05 10.46 -1.28
N LYS A 28 0.28 10.51 -1.11
CA LYS A 28 1.17 11.26 -2.00
C LYS A 28 1.40 10.55 -3.34
N LEU A 29 1.19 9.24 -3.38
CA LEU A 29 1.38 8.45 -4.59
C LEU A 29 0.37 8.84 -5.67
N ASN A 30 0.86 9.03 -6.90
CA ASN A 30 -0.02 9.18 -8.04
C ASN A 30 -0.67 7.82 -8.40
N ARG A 31 -1.66 7.83 -9.30
CA ARG A 31 -2.40 6.62 -9.68
C ARG A 31 -1.50 5.51 -10.24
N GLU A 32 -0.48 5.86 -11.02
CA GLU A 32 0.46 4.90 -11.60
C GLU A 32 1.29 4.23 -10.50
N THR A 33 1.88 5.01 -9.60
CA THR A 33 2.66 4.48 -8.46
C THR A 33 1.80 3.61 -7.55
N LYS A 34 0.51 3.94 -7.37
CA LYS A 34 -0.45 3.07 -6.64
C LYS A 34 -0.72 1.75 -7.35
N LEU A 35 -0.78 1.75 -8.68
CA LEU A 35 -0.96 0.52 -9.44
C LEU A 35 0.27 -0.38 -9.33
N LEU A 36 1.48 0.20 -9.37
CA LEU A 36 2.73 -0.53 -9.16
C LEU A 36 2.82 -1.11 -7.76
N LEU A 37 2.57 -0.29 -6.72
CA LEU A 37 2.53 -0.76 -5.34
C LEU A 37 1.52 -1.90 -5.13
N ARG A 38 0.38 -1.87 -5.84
CA ARG A 38 -0.60 -2.96 -5.80
C ARG A 38 -0.03 -4.27 -6.37
N VAL A 39 0.73 -4.22 -7.45
CA VAL A 39 1.41 -5.42 -7.99
C VAL A 39 2.44 -5.91 -6.99
N THR A 40 3.30 -5.02 -6.47
CA THR A 40 4.30 -5.33 -5.45
C THR A 40 3.71 -6.03 -4.24
N LEU A 41 2.64 -5.48 -3.65
CA LEU A 41 1.99 -6.08 -2.48
C LEU A 41 1.34 -7.42 -2.81
N SER A 42 0.79 -7.56 -4.02
CA SER A 42 0.24 -8.86 -4.48
C SER A 42 1.33 -9.91 -4.59
N THR A 43 2.47 -9.57 -5.19
CA THR A 43 3.65 -10.45 -5.28
C THR A 43 4.15 -10.83 -3.89
N TYR A 44 4.29 -9.85 -2.99
CA TYR A 44 4.70 -10.08 -1.60
C TYR A 44 3.79 -11.09 -0.91
N ILE A 45 2.47 -10.89 -0.91
CA ILE A 45 1.49 -11.77 -0.25
C ILE A 45 1.58 -13.21 -0.78
N VAL A 46 1.73 -13.39 -2.10
CA VAL A 46 1.88 -14.72 -2.71
C VAL A 46 3.16 -15.39 -2.23
N MET A 47 4.28 -14.66 -2.21
CA MET A 47 5.59 -15.20 -1.83
C MET A 47 5.69 -15.51 -0.34
N GLN A 48 4.91 -14.85 0.52
CA GLN A 48 4.82 -15.20 1.95
C GLN A 48 4.23 -16.59 2.22
N GLN A 49 3.72 -17.30 1.21
CA GLN A 49 3.34 -18.72 1.34
C GLN A 49 4.55 -19.66 1.39
N GLU A 50 5.69 -19.23 0.82
CA GLU A 50 6.89 -20.04 0.65
C GLU A 50 8.09 -19.46 1.42
N TYR A 51 8.07 -18.17 1.74
CA TYR A 51 9.16 -17.43 2.40
C TYR A 51 8.66 -16.67 3.62
N THR A 52 9.54 -16.41 4.58
CA THR A 52 9.24 -15.51 5.70
C THR A 52 9.43 -14.04 5.31
N PRO A 53 8.84 -13.06 6.05
CA PRO A 53 9.01 -11.63 5.76
C PRO A 53 10.48 -11.17 5.74
N THR A 54 11.33 -11.86 6.51
CA THR A 54 12.78 -11.59 6.56
C THR A 54 13.55 -12.18 5.38
N GLU A 55 13.07 -13.28 4.81
CA GLU A 55 13.70 -13.92 3.64
C GLU A 55 13.26 -13.28 2.33
N TYR A 56 12.03 -12.73 2.32
CA TYR A 56 11.43 -12.08 1.16
C TYR A 56 10.71 -10.79 1.59
N PRO A 57 11.43 -9.68 1.79
CA PRO A 57 10.85 -8.40 2.16
C PRO A 57 10.08 -7.74 0.99
N VAL A 58 9.33 -6.67 1.29
CA VAL A 58 8.53 -5.93 0.30
C VAL A 58 9.41 -5.32 -0.80
N SER A 59 10.62 -4.88 -0.46
CA SER A 59 11.64 -4.42 -1.41
C SER A 59 12.04 -5.48 -2.44
N THR A 60 12.18 -6.75 -2.05
CA THR A 60 12.42 -7.85 -3.01
C THR A 60 11.20 -8.09 -3.88
N ALA A 61 9.99 -8.04 -3.31
CA ALA A 61 8.75 -8.12 -4.08
C ALA A 61 8.62 -7.00 -5.11
N LEU A 62 9.17 -5.81 -4.82
CA LEU A 62 9.22 -4.69 -5.75
C LEU A 62 10.14 -5.00 -6.93
N GLU A 63 11.36 -5.47 -6.66
CA GLU A 63 12.32 -5.84 -7.71
C GLU A 63 11.74 -6.90 -8.65
N ASP A 64 11.12 -7.94 -8.11
CA ASP A 64 10.48 -9.00 -8.90
C ASP A 64 9.28 -8.46 -9.71
N ALA A 65 8.41 -7.65 -9.08
CA ALA A 65 7.28 -7.03 -9.78
C ALA A 65 7.73 -6.13 -10.94
N LEU A 66 8.84 -5.42 -10.77
CA LEU A 66 9.41 -4.56 -11.81
C LEU A 66 10.09 -5.35 -12.92
N CYS A 67 10.77 -6.46 -12.62
CA CYS A 67 11.38 -7.31 -13.64
C CYS A 67 10.34 -7.93 -14.58
N GLU A 68 9.16 -8.28 -14.05
CA GLU A 68 8.06 -8.88 -14.82
C GLU A 68 7.24 -7.85 -15.61
N LEU A 69 7.22 -6.59 -15.18
CA LEU A 69 6.50 -5.53 -15.85
C LEU A 69 7.45 -4.80 -16.82
N VAL A 70 7.12 -4.77 -18.11
CA VAL A 70 7.84 -3.97 -19.12
C VAL A 70 7.52 -2.47 -18.91
N ILE A 71 8.05 -1.89 -17.84
CA ILE A 71 7.87 -0.48 -17.46
C ILE A 71 9.06 0.30 -18.01
N PRO A 72 8.84 1.46 -18.66
CA PRO A 72 9.93 2.33 -19.10
C PRO A 72 10.82 2.75 -17.91
N ASP A 73 12.11 2.98 -18.19
CA ASP A 73 13.25 3.15 -17.26
C ASP A 73 13.09 4.14 -16.07
N SER A 74 11.97 4.82 -15.92
CA SER A 74 11.71 5.79 -14.85
C SER A 74 10.72 5.25 -13.82
N ILE A 75 11.16 4.31 -12.99
CA ILE A 75 10.41 3.92 -11.80
C ILE A 75 10.38 5.12 -10.82
N PRO A 76 9.21 5.52 -10.31
CA PRO A 76 9.12 6.63 -9.37
C PRO A 76 9.91 6.34 -8.07
N GLN A 77 10.80 7.25 -7.66
CA GLN A 77 11.53 7.14 -6.39
C GLN A 77 10.59 6.97 -5.19
N ASP A 78 9.44 7.65 -5.22
CA ASP A 78 8.40 7.52 -4.20
C ASP A 78 7.96 6.06 -3.97
N LEU A 79 8.03 5.19 -4.99
CA LEU A 79 7.69 3.78 -4.85
C LEU A 79 8.70 3.03 -3.97
N TYR A 80 10.00 3.26 -4.20
CA TYR A 80 11.07 2.67 -3.39
C TYR A 80 10.97 3.13 -1.93
N ASP A 81 10.73 4.43 -1.71
CA ASP A 81 10.61 5.00 -0.37
C ASP A 81 9.42 4.40 0.38
N VAL A 82 8.29 4.20 -0.31
CA VAL A 82 7.13 3.53 0.27
C VAL A 82 7.41 2.05 0.54
N CYS A 83 7.98 1.31 -0.39
CA CYS A 83 8.27 -0.12 -0.19
C CYS A 83 9.25 -0.34 0.98
N SER A 84 10.27 0.51 1.12
CA SER A 84 11.19 0.44 2.26
C SER A 84 10.49 0.72 3.59
N ALA A 85 9.56 1.67 3.63
CA ALA A 85 8.74 1.91 4.82
C ALA A 85 7.81 0.72 5.17
N LEU A 86 7.61 -0.22 4.24
CA LEU A 86 6.73 -1.37 4.36
C LEU A 86 7.46 -2.72 4.55
N ASP A 87 8.80 -2.75 4.62
CA ASP A 87 9.59 -4.00 4.70
C ASP A 87 9.30 -4.85 5.96
N GLU A 88 8.65 -4.29 6.97
CA GLU A 88 8.24 -4.99 8.21
C GLU A 88 6.75 -5.36 8.25
N LEU A 89 6.05 -5.31 7.11
CA LEU A 89 4.63 -5.68 7.05
C LEU A 89 4.44 -7.18 7.30
N THR A 90 3.48 -7.51 8.17
CA THR A 90 2.89 -8.85 8.17
C THR A 90 2.02 -9.06 6.93
N THR A 91 1.76 -10.32 6.55
CA THR A 91 0.87 -10.66 5.44
C THR A 91 -0.51 -10.02 5.58
N LEU A 92 -1.08 -10.04 6.80
CA LEU A 92 -2.39 -9.45 7.08
C LEU A 92 -2.39 -7.93 6.86
N GLU A 93 -1.34 -7.24 7.29
CA GLU A 93 -1.23 -5.79 7.07
C GLU A 93 -1.05 -5.46 5.58
N ALA A 94 -0.32 -6.29 4.83
CA ALA A 94 -0.17 -6.15 3.38
C ALA A 94 -1.52 -6.34 2.64
N GLU A 95 -2.30 -7.37 2.99
CA GLU A 95 -3.65 -7.58 2.46
C GLU A 95 -4.56 -6.38 2.74
N THR A 96 -4.48 -5.88 3.97
CA THR A 96 -5.25 -4.73 4.45
C THR A 96 -4.90 -3.44 3.68
N ILE A 97 -3.61 -3.19 3.44
CA ILE A 97 -3.16 -2.06 2.62
C ILE A 97 -3.61 -2.22 1.16
N LEU A 98 -3.60 -3.45 0.64
CA LEU A 98 -4.03 -3.73 -0.72
C LEU A 98 -5.52 -3.42 -0.94
N GLU A 99 -6.37 -3.71 0.05
CA GLU A 99 -7.78 -3.30 0.04
C GLU A 99 -7.92 -1.77 0.03
N ALA A 100 -7.22 -1.07 0.92
CA ALA A 100 -7.24 0.40 0.98
C ALA A 100 -6.76 1.03 -0.34
N LEU A 101 -5.69 0.49 -0.93
CA LEU A 101 -5.12 0.93 -2.19
C LEU A 101 -6.09 0.71 -3.35
N GLN A 102 -6.75 -0.45 -3.40
CA GLN A 102 -7.78 -0.77 -4.40
C GLN A 102 -8.96 0.21 -4.33
N HIS A 103 -9.33 0.64 -3.12
CA HIS A 103 -10.32 1.69 -2.92
C HIS A 103 -9.84 3.05 -3.44
N GLN A 104 -8.64 3.48 -3.06
CA GLN A 104 -8.09 4.76 -3.50
C GLN A 104 -7.92 4.85 -5.03
N ILE A 105 -7.57 3.74 -5.69
CA ILE A 105 -7.47 3.68 -7.15
C ILE A 105 -8.84 3.87 -7.83
N ARG A 106 -9.93 3.35 -7.23
CA ARG A 106 -11.28 3.40 -7.80
C ARG A 106 -11.98 4.73 -7.55
N TRP A 107 -11.85 5.29 -6.35
CA TRP A 107 -12.65 6.44 -5.90
C TRP A 107 -11.83 7.69 -5.60
N GLY A 108 -10.50 7.63 -5.74
CA GLY A 108 -9.59 8.72 -5.36
C GLY A 108 -9.14 8.63 -3.91
N ASN A 109 -8.19 9.49 -3.51
CA ASN A 109 -7.64 9.52 -2.16
C ASN A 109 -8.73 9.80 -1.11
N ALA A 110 -8.49 9.33 0.12
CA ALA A 110 -9.28 9.75 1.26
C ALA A 110 -9.23 11.29 1.34
N ARG A 111 -10.40 11.94 1.32
CA ARG A 111 -10.47 13.39 1.48
C ARG A 111 -10.42 13.70 2.96
N ILE A 112 -9.33 14.30 3.42
CA ILE A 112 -9.32 15.01 4.70
C ILE A 112 -10.25 16.21 4.54
N GLN A 113 -11.33 16.28 5.32
CA GLN A 113 -12.19 17.46 5.34
C GLN A 113 -11.49 18.54 6.17
N GLY A 114 -10.70 19.39 5.49
CA GLY A 114 -10.07 20.56 6.08
C GLY A 114 -11.13 21.52 6.63
N SER A 115 -10.98 21.89 7.90
CA SER A 115 -11.80 22.90 8.56
C SER A 115 -11.46 24.30 8.03
N VAL A 116 -12.46 24.98 7.47
CA VAL A 116 -12.56 26.45 7.43
C VAL A 116 -13.70 26.84 8.34
#